data_AF-A0A7X5VRZ3-F1
#
_entry.id   AF-A0A7X5VRZ3-F1
#
_cell.length_a   1.000
_cell.length_b   1.000
_cell.length_c   1.000
_cell.angle_alpha   90.00
_cell.angle_beta   90.00
_cell.angle_gamma   90.00
#
_symmetry.space_group_name_H-M   'P 1'
#
loop_
_entity.id
_entity.type
_entity.pdbx_description
1 polymer ?
#
loop_
_entity_poly.entity_id
_entity_poly.type
_entity_poly.pdbx_seq_one_letter_code
_entity_poly.pdbx_strand_id
1 'polypeptide(L)'
;MQATQTQTSQDASGYAVFAAGDSGAMHVTAHEMLDSGKFEDGHRQLGAWLHGRTGEGSDWVHLQWHMAVFELALGYWDEAHERFLEHILPAAIHTDEALTDAPAMLWRLSLAAPRPVKLPWEPVSETALRNIDDVSDPYIEVHGLLALAGAR
;
A
#
# COMPACT_ATOMS: atom_id res chain seq x y z
N MET A 1 39.58 -2.65 -4.85
CA MET A 1 38.26 -2.79 -4.18
C MET A 1 37.21 -2.71 -5.26
N GLN A 2 36.61 -3.84 -5.65
CA GLN A 2 35.47 -3.85 -6.57
C GLN A 2 34.20 -3.66 -5.73
N ALA A 3 33.40 -2.66 -6.09
CA ALA A 3 32.09 -2.45 -5.51
C ALA A 3 31.20 -3.64 -5.90
N THR A 4 30.69 -4.37 -4.91
CA THR A 4 29.70 -5.42 -5.11
C THR A 4 28.43 -4.76 -5.66
N GLN A 5 28.16 -4.91 -6.96
CA GLN A 5 26.87 -4.54 -7.52
C GLN A 5 25.84 -5.50 -6.92
N THR A 6 24.94 -4.97 -6.08
CA THR A 6 23.75 -5.71 -5.64
C THR A 6 22.90 -5.95 -6.88
N GLN A 7 22.89 -7.19 -7.37
CA GLN A 7 22.09 -7.57 -8.52
C GLN A 7 20.63 -7.60 -8.07
N THR A 8 19.87 -6.55 -8.38
CA THR A 8 18.42 -6.51 -8.18
C THR A 8 17.79 -7.57 -9.07
N SER A 9 17.16 -8.58 -8.46
CA SER A 9 16.40 -9.58 -9.19
C SER A 9 15.26 -8.89 -9.93
N GLN A 10 15.10 -9.20 -11.22
CA GLN A 10 13.99 -8.71 -12.03
C GLN A 10 12.96 -9.84 -12.23
N ASP A 11 11.69 -9.49 -12.33
CA ASP A 11 10.64 -10.43 -12.72
C ASP A 11 10.60 -10.62 -14.25
N ALA A 12 9.65 -11.43 -14.74
CA ALA A 12 9.51 -11.72 -16.16
C ALA A 12 9.21 -10.49 -17.04
N SER A 13 8.79 -9.38 -16.44
CA SER A 13 8.53 -8.10 -17.12
C SER A 13 9.74 -7.15 -17.12
N GLY A 14 10.84 -7.51 -16.45
CA GLY A 14 12.06 -6.72 -16.38
C GLY A 14 12.05 -5.67 -15.26
N TYR A 15 10.98 -5.57 -14.48
CA TYR A 15 10.94 -4.73 -13.29
C TYR A 15 11.58 -5.43 -12.11
N ALA A 16 12.09 -4.66 -11.15
CA ALA A 16 12.64 -5.23 -9.92
C ALA A 16 11.55 -6.05 -9.19
N VAL A 17 11.94 -7.21 -8.67
CA VAL A 17 11.05 -8.03 -7.83
C VAL A 17 10.63 -7.18 -6.64
N PHE A 18 9.32 -6.93 -6.53
CA PHE A 18 8.71 -6.07 -5.51
C PHE A 18 9.14 -6.45 -4.09
N ALA A 19 9.09 -7.74 -3.77
CA ALA A 19 9.60 -8.28 -2.51
C ALA A 19 10.06 -9.73 -2.71
N ALA A 20 11.17 -10.10 -2.06
CA ALA A 20 11.69 -11.47 -2.05
C ALA A 20 11.36 -12.17 -0.72
N GLY A 21 11.61 -13.48 -0.65
CA GLY A 21 11.43 -14.26 0.58
C GLY A 21 9.98 -14.32 1.06
N ASP A 22 9.80 -14.42 2.38
CA ASP A 22 8.50 -14.62 3.01
C ASP A 22 7.52 -13.46 2.75
N SER A 23 7.99 -12.20 2.73
CA SER A 23 7.15 -11.03 2.41
C SER A 23 6.64 -11.10 0.97
N GLY A 24 7.53 -11.45 0.03
CA GLY A 24 7.16 -11.62 -1.38
C GLY A 24 6.17 -12.75 -1.61
N ALA A 25 6.36 -13.89 -0.93
CA ALA A 25 5.41 -14.99 -0.97
C ALA A 25 4.04 -14.59 -0.44
N MET A 26 4.00 -13.90 0.72
CA MET A 26 2.77 -13.42 1.31
C MET A 26 2.06 -12.38 0.44
N HIS A 27 2.81 -11.52 -0.23
CA HIS A 27 2.28 -10.55 -1.19
C HIS A 27 1.58 -11.23 -2.38
N VAL A 28 2.21 -12.25 -2.97
CA VAL A 28 1.60 -13.03 -4.06
C VAL A 28 0.35 -13.77 -3.57
N THR A 29 0.39 -14.35 -2.36
CA THR A 29 -0.79 -14.98 -1.75
C THR A 29 -1.92 -13.98 -1.53
N ALA A 30 -1.64 -12.77 -1.07
CA ALA A 30 -2.64 -11.73 -0.89
C ALA A 30 -3.32 -11.38 -2.22
N HIS A 31 -2.54 -11.21 -3.30
CA HIS A 31 -3.09 -11.01 -4.65
C HIS A 31 -3.99 -12.17 -5.08
N GLU A 32 -3.55 -13.42 -4.95
CA GLU A 32 -4.35 -14.59 -5.34
C GLU A 32 -5.71 -14.60 -4.62
N MET A 33 -5.73 -14.33 -3.31
CA MET A 33 -6.95 -14.31 -2.52
C MET A 33 -7.86 -13.13 -2.90
N LEU A 34 -7.29 -11.95 -3.14
CA LEU A 34 -8.02 -10.77 -3.60
C LEU A 34 -8.68 -11.01 -4.96
N ASP A 35 -7.91 -11.47 -5.94
CA ASP A 35 -8.38 -11.67 -7.32
C ASP A 35 -9.39 -12.81 -7.43
N SER A 36 -9.31 -13.80 -6.51
CA SER A 36 -10.26 -14.91 -6.43
C SER A 36 -11.50 -14.60 -5.58
N GLY A 37 -11.61 -13.40 -5.00
CA GLY A 37 -12.71 -13.02 -4.11
C GLY A 37 -12.74 -13.77 -2.77
N LYS A 38 -11.63 -14.38 -2.35
CA LYS A 38 -11.51 -15.16 -1.10
C LYS A 38 -11.07 -14.26 0.06
N PHE A 39 -11.85 -13.22 0.34
CA PHE A 39 -11.44 -12.15 1.27
C PHE A 39 -11.24 -12.65 2.71
N GLU A 40 -12.11 -13.53 3.21
CA GLU A 40 -11.97 -14.13 4.55
C GLU A 40 -10.70 -14.97 4.69
N ASP A 41 -10.32 -15.68 3.62
CA ASP A 41 -9.11 -16.48 3.59
C ASP A 41 -7.86 -15.61 3.50
N GLY A 42 -7.90 -14.54 2.70
CA GLY A 42 -6.86 -13.52 2.61
C GLY A 42 -6.62 -12.83 3.96
N HIS A 43 -7.68 -12.30 4.56
CA HIS A 43 -7.64 -11.65 5.88
C HIS A 43 -7.06 -12.58 6.95
N ARG A 44 -7.53 -13.83 7.01
CA ARG A 44 -7.06 -14.81 8.01
C ARG A 44 -5.60 -15.17 7.82
N GLN A 45 -5.16 -15.46 6.60
CA GLN A 45 -3.78 -15.87 6.33
C GLN A 45 -2.79 -14.72 6.52
N LEU A 46 -3.08 -13.55 5.96
CA LEU A 46 -2.24 -12.38 6.09
C LEU A 46 -2.22 -11.88 7.54
N GLY A 47 -3.36 -11.85 8.21
CA GLY A 47 -3.44 -11.50 9.64
C GLY A 47 -2.63 -12.45 10.52
N ALA A 48 -2.69 -13.76 10.26
CA ALA A 48 -1.86 -14.73 10.98
C ALA A 48 -0.36 -14.55 10.68
N TRP A 49 0.00 -14.15 9.46
CA TRP A 49 1.38 -13.85 9.11
C TRP A 49 1.87 -12.57 9.79
N LEU A 50 1.08 -11.48 9.78
CA LEU A 50 1.41 -10.21 10.42
C LEU A 50 1.47 -10.29 11.96
N HIS A 51 0.73 -11.21 12.57
CA HIS A 51 0.62 -11.32 14.02
C HIS A 51 1.99 -11.46 14.70
N GLY A 52 2.31 -10.50 15.58
CA GLY A 52 3.57 -10.47 16.34
C GLY A 52 4.80 -10.10 15.51
N ARG A 53 4.65 -9.77 14.22
CA ARG A 53 5.75 -9.29 13.38
C ARG A 53 5.82 -7.77 13.40
N THR A 54 7.04 -7.27 13.21
CA THR A 54 7.32 -5.86 12.92
C THR A 54 8.11 -5.80 11.62
N GLY A 55 7.96 -4.72 10.88
CA GLY A 55 8.65 -4.50 9.62
C GLY A 55 8.62 -3.03 9.25
N GLU A 56 9.41 -2.69 8.24
CA GLU A 56 9.61 -1.34 7.72
C GLU A 56 9.86 -1.45 6.20
N GLY A 57 9.77 -0.34 5.48
CA GLY A 57 9.97 -0.30 4.02
C GLY A 57 8.70 -0.59 3.20
N SER A 58 8.80 -0.40 1.88
CA SER A 58 7.70 -0.52 0.93
C SER A 58 6.96 -1.86 0.99
N ASP A 59 7.69 -2.97 1.08
CA ASP A 59 7.11 -4.31 1.09
C ASP A 59 6.22 -4.56 2.32
N TRP A 60 6.68 -4.12 3.49
CA TRP A 60 5.91 -4.20 4.72
C TRP A 60 4.66 -3.32 4.66
N VAL A 61 4.80 -2.07 4.22
CA VAL A 61 3.68 -1.13 4.09
C VAL A 61 2.62 -1.66 3.12
N HIS A 62 3.05 -2.26 2.02
CA HIS A 62 2.14 -2.81 1.03
C HIS A 62 1.40 -4.06 1.51
N LEU A 63 2.03 -4.89 2.34
CA LEU A 63 1.32 -5.98 3.03
C LEU A 63 0.25 -5.43 3.99
N GLN A 64 0.54 -4.32 4.68
CA GLN A 64 -0.46 -3.64 5.49
C GLN A 64 -1.60 -3.06 4.64
N TRP A 65 -1.29 -2.55 3.44
CA TRP A 65 -2.30 -2.11 2.48
C TRP A 65 -3.23 -3.26 2.05
N HIS A 66 -2.69 -4.43 1.70
CA HIS A 66 -3.50 -5.62 1.36
C HIS A 66 -4.42 -6.05 2.51
N MET A 67 -3.92 -6.01 3.74
CA MET A 67 -4.75 -6.31 4.91
C MET A 67 -5.92 -5.34 5.05
N ALA A 68 -5.68 -4.03 4.85
CA ALA A 68 -6.74 -3.02 4.86
C ALA A 68 -7.76 -3.22 3.71
N VAL A 69 -7.32 -3.70 2.54
CA VAL A 69 -8.23 -4.07 1.45
C VAL A 69 -9.14 -5.23 1.85
N PHE A 70 -8.61 -6.26 2.50
CA PHE A 70 -9.43 -7.37 3.00
C PHE A 70 -10.40 -6.91 4.09
N GLU A 71 -9.94 -6.09 5.03
CA GLU A 71 -10.79 -5.49 6.07
C GLU A 71 -11.98 -4.74 5.43
N LEU A 72 -11.73 -3.89 4.43
CA LEU A 72 -12.80 -3.21 3.69
C LEU A 72 -13.75 -4.16 2.96
N ALA A 73 -13.22 -5.20 2.31
CA ALA A 73 -14.04 -6.18 1.59
C ALA A 73 -14.98 -6.95 2.53
N LEU A 74 -14.59 -7.11 3.79
CA LEU A 74 -15.38 -7.78 4.85
C LEU A 74 -16.28 -6.82 5.65
N GLY A 75 -16.25 -5.52 5.33
CA GLY A 75 -17.03 -4.49 6.04
C GLY A 75 -16.40 -3.99 7.34
N TYR A 76 -15.13 -4.32 7.60
CA TYR A 76 -14.34 -3.89 8.75
C TYR A 76 -13.71 -2.52 8.48
N TRP A 77 -14.57 -1.51 8.33
CA TRP A 77 -14.14 -0.18 7.90
C TRP A 77 -13.27 0.52 8.95
N ASP A 78 -13.63 0.42 10.24
CA ASP A 78 -12.89 1.09 11.31
C ASP A 78 -11.47 0.50 11.45
N GLU A 79 -11.33 -0.83 11.29
CA GLU A 79 -10.05 -1.55 11.29
C GLU A 79 -9.17 -1.14 10.12
N ALA A 80 -9.73 -1.08 8.90
CA ALA A 80 -9.00 -0.61 7.73
C ALA A 80 -8.52 0.84 7.88
N HIS A 81 -9.36 1.69 8.48
CA HIS A 81 -9.01 3.09 8.73
C HIS A 81 -7.91 3.22 9.78
N GLU A 82 -7.98 2.48 10.89
CA GLU A 82 -6.93 2.43 11.91
C GLU A 82 -5.61 1.95 11.30
N ARG A 83 -5.63 0.86 10.53
CA ARG A 83 -4.45 0.35 9.81
C ARG A 83 -3.86 1.38 8.86
N PHE A 84 -4.70 2.11 8.15
CA PHE A 84 -4.23 3.20 7.29
C PHE A 84 -3.50 4.28 8.09
N LEU A 85 -4.04 4.72 9.22
CA LEU A 85 -3.43 5.75 10.06
C LEU A 85 -2.13 5.28 10.71
N GLU A 86 -2.06 4.01 11.13
CA GLU A 86 -0.92 3.46 11.88
C GLU A 86 0.25 3.04 10.98
N HIS A 87 -0.03 2.48 9.79
CA HIS A 87 0.99 1.83 8.98
C HIS A 87 1.22 2.48 7.63
N ILE A 88 0.16 2.95 6.96
CA ILE A 88 0.24 3.41 5.57
C ILE A 88 0.54 4.91 5.52
N LEU A 89 -0.21 5.73 6.27
CA LEU A 89 -0.05 7.18 6.29
C LEU A 89 1.35 7.61 6.75
N PRO A 90 1.94 7.06 7.84
CA PRO A 90 3.27 7.48 8.27
C PRO A 90 4.34 7.21 7.22
N ALA A 91 4.23 6.11 6.47
CA ALA A 91 5.14 5.83 5.37
C ALA A 91 4.91 6.83 4.21
N ALA A 92 3.67 7.01 3.78
CA ALA A 92 3.32 7.84 2.63
C ALA A 92 3.63 9.34 2.77
N ILE A 93 3.80 9.85 3.99
CA ILE A 93 4.21 11.25 4.21
C ILE A 93 5.73 11.43 4.29
N HIS A 94 6.50 10.34 4.42
CA HIS A 94 7.96 10.38 4.55
C HIS A 94 8.71 9.72 3.39
N THR A 95 8.07 8.82 2.64
CA THR A 95 8.69 8.08 1.55
C THR A 95 7.82 8.09 0.30
N ASP A 96 8.48 8.11 -0.85
CA ASP A 96 7.82 8.08 -2.15
C ASP A 96 7.20 6.70 -2.44
N GLU A 97 7.76 5.66 -1.82
CA GLU A 97 7.37 4.27 -2.01
C GLU A 97 5.92 3.98 -1.59
N ALA A 98 5.38 4.74 -0.64
CA ALA A 98 4.02 4.57 -0.14
C ALA A 98 3.00 5.55 -0.79
N LEU A 99 3.43 6.36 -1.77
CA LEU A 99 2.55 7.25 -2.52
C LEU A 99 1.59 6.51 -3.45
N THR A 100 1.82 5.24 -3.76
CA THR A 100 0.85 4.43 -4.51
C THR A 100 -0.23 3.88 -3.58
N ASP A 101 0.16 3.42 -2.40
CA ASP A 101 -0.74 2.76 -1.45
C ASP A 101 -1.71 3.73 -0.79
N ALA A 102 -1.22 4.90 -0.34
CA ALA A 102 -2.03 5.81 0.45
C ALA A 102 -3.20 6.43 -0.34
N PRO A 103 -3.03 7.02 -1.54
CA PRO A 103 -4.15 7.55 -2.31
C PRO A 103 -5.15 6.46 -2.71
N ALA A 104 -4.65 5.28 -3.09
CA ALA A 104 -5.49 4.15 -3.44
C ALA A 104 -6.34 3.66 -2.26
N MET A 105 -5.79 3.69 -1.04
CA MET A 105 -6.52 3.33 0.18
C MET A 105 -7.49 4.43 0.62
N LEU A 106 -7.07 5.71 0.58
CA LEU A 106 -7.94 6.84 0.93
C LEU A 106 -9.20 6.89 0.07
N TRP A 107 -9.08 6.63 -1.24
CA TRP A 107 -10.25 6.54 -2.12
C TRP A 107 -11.17 5.38 -1.73
N ARG A 108 -10.62 4.20 -1.42
CA ARG A 108 -11.42 3.05 -0.94
C ARG A 108 -12.13 3.35 0.37
N LEU A 109 -11.41 3.90 1.35
CA LEU A 109 -11.96 4.33 2.63
C LEU A 109 -13.09 5.35 2.44
N SER A 110 -12.89 6.32 1.56
CA SER A 110 -13.89 7.36 1.26
C SER A 110 -15.15 6.79 0.60
N LEU A 111 -14.99 5.86 -0.35
CA LEU A 111 -16.10 5.25 -1.09
C LEU A 111 -16.88 4.23 -0.23
N ALA A 112 -16.19 3.55 0.69
CA ALA A 112 -16.76 2.54 1.58
C ALA A 112 -17.23 3.11 2.93
N ALA A 113 -17.11 4.42 3.15
CA ALA A 113 -17.37 5.02 4.45
C ALA A 113 -18.83 4.78 4.91
N PRO A 114 -19.05 4.14 6.07
CA PRO A 114 -20.40 3.89 6.58
C PRO A 114 -21.05 5.17 7.13
N ARG A 115 -20.27 6.24 7.25
CA ARG A 115 -20.63 7.53 7.83
C ARG A 115 -19.75 8.64 7.26
N PRO A 116 -20.19 9.91 7.31
CA PRO A 116 -19.30 11.04 7.01
C PRO A 116 -18.03 10.98 7.86
N VAL A 117 -16.88 11.02 7.21
CA VAL A 117 -15.56 10.98 7.83
C VAL A 117 -14.65 12.02 7.18
N LYS A 118 -13.79 12.65 8.00
CA LYS A 118 -12.68 13.47 7.51
C LYS A 118 -11.45 12.59 7.41
N LEU A 119 -11.06 12.24 6.18
CA LEU A 119 -9.84 11.49 5.91
C LEU A 119 -8.65 12.45 5.69
N PRO A 120 -7.41 12.03 6.01
CA PRO A 120 -6.22 12.88 5.94
C PRO A 120 -5.68 12.96 4.51
N TRP A 121 -6.46 13.56 3.60
CA TRP A 121 -6.04 13.77 2.21
C TRP A 121 -4.89 14.77 2.09
N GLU A 122 -4.91 15.82 2.90
CA GLU A 122 -3.99 16.95 2.79
C GLU A 122 -2.51 16.52 2.94
N PRO A 123 -2.10 15.79 4.00
CA PRO A 123 -0.71 15.33 4.11
C PRO A 123 -0.23 14.46 2.94
N VAL A 124 -1.11 13.61 2.39
CA VAL A 124 -0.76 12.73 1.26
C VAL A 124 -0.63 13.55 -0.04
N SER A 125 -1.52 14.52 -0.24
CA SER A 125 -1.47 15.41 -1.40
C SER A 125 -0.26 16.34 -1.40
N GLU A 126 0.18 16.80 -0.23
CA GLU A 126 1.39 17.61 -0.08
C GLU A 126 2.64 16.82 -0.47
N THR A 127 2.73 15.54 -0.08
CA THR A 127 3.83 14.67 -0.53
C THR A 127 3.79 14.44 -2.03
N ALA A 128 2.62 14.16 -2.59
CA ALA A 128 2.46 14.00 -4.04
C ALA A 128 2.91 15.26 -4.82
N LEU A 129 2.58 16.46 -4.31
CA LEU A 129 3.01 17.74 -4.91
C LEU A 129 4.52 17.92 -4.85
N ARG A 130 5.18 17.55 -3.75
CA ARG A 130 6.63 17.68 -3.62
C ARG A 130 7.38 16.86 -4.66
N ASN A 131 6.80 15.75 -5.10
CA ASN A 131 7.47 14.77 -5.96
C ASN A 131 7.04 14.84 -7.42
N ILE A 132 6.06 15.67 -7.78
CA ILE A 132 5.42 15.64 -9.11
C ILE A 132 6.40 15.89 -10.27
N ASP A 133 7.46 16.66 -10.04
CA ASP A 133 8.46 16.99 -11.06
C ASP A 133 9.59 15.93 -11.17
N ASP A 134 9.73 15.07 -10.15
CA ASP A 134 10.82 14.08 -10.04
C ASP A 134 10.38 12.64 -10.43
N VAL A 135 9.08 12.43 -10.65
CA VAL A 135 8.54 11.11 -11.02
C VAL A 135 8.51 10.96 -12.53
N SER A 136 9.13 9.89 -13.04
CA SER A 136 9.07 9.50 -14.46
C SER A 136 8.30 8.20 -14.71
N ASP A 137 7.68 7.63 -13.68
CA ASP A 137 6.88 6.40 -13.76
C ASP A 137 5.39 6.76 -13.81
N PRO A 138 4.70 6.49 -14.95
CA PRO A 138 3.27 6.77 -15.09
C PRO A 138 2.40 6.14 -14.00
N TYR A 139 2.81 4.99 -13.43
CA TYR A 139 2.08 4.37 -12.34
C TYR A 139 2.07 5.25 -11.09
N ILE A 140 3.24 5.81 -10.73
CA ILE A 140 3.38 6.70 -9.59
C ILE A 140 2.70 8.05 -9.87
N GLU A 141 2.82 8.58 -11.10
CA GLU A 141 2.16 9.84 -11.51
C GLU A 141 0.64 9.77 -11.32
N VAL A 142 0.01 8.68 -11.77
CA VAL A 142 -1.45 8.50 -11.62
C VAL A 142 -1.86 8.48 -10.14
N HIS A 143 -1.08 7.85 -9.27
CA HIS A 143 -1.37 7.85 -7.84
C HIS A 143 -1.17 9.22 -7.19
N GLY A 144 -0.16 9.99 -7.63
CA GLY A 144 0.00 11.39 -7.23
C GLY A 144 -1.21 12.25 -7.64
N LEU A 145 -1.73 12.06 -8.85
CA LEU A 145 -2.95 12.73 -9.31
C LEU A 145 -4.19 12.31 -8.49
N LEU A 146 -4.30 11.05 -8.08
CA LEU A 146 -5.38 10.59 -7.19
C LEU A 146 -5.32 11.27 -5.83
N ALA A 147 -4.12 11.48 -5.27
CA ALA A 147 -3.94 12.21 -4.02
C ALA A 147 -4.44 13.65 -4.13
N LEU A 148 -4.02 14.34 -5.20
CA LEU A 148 -4.42 15.71 -5.48
C LEU A 148 -5.93 15.86 -5.74
N ALA A 149 -6.52 14.90 -6.43
CA ALA A 149 -7.95 14.91 -6.70
C ALA A 149 -8.80 14.68 -5.45
N GLY A 150 -8.30 13.94 -4.46
CA GLY A 150 -9.01 13.65 -3.21
C GLY A 150 -8.97 14.79 -2.18
N ALA A 151 -7.95 15.65 -2.23
CA ALA A 151 -7.78 16.77 -1.29
C ALA A 151 -8.63 18.03 -1.59
N ARG A 152 -9.80 17.85 -2.22
CA ARG A 152 -10.68 18.93 -2.69
C ARG A 152 -11.68 19.43 -1.65
#